data_AF-A0A948UYW8-F1
#
_entry.id   AF-A0A948UYW8-F1
#
_cell.length_a   1.000
_cell.length_b   1.000
_cell.length_c   1.000
_cell.angle_alpha   90.00
_cell.angle_beta   90.00
_cell.angle_gamma   90.00
#
_symmetry.space_group_name_H-M   'P 1'
#
loop_
_entity.id
_entity.type
_entity.pdbx_description
1 polymer ?
#
loop_
_entity_poly.entity_id
_entity_poly.type
_entity_poly.pdbx_seq_one_letter_code
_entity_poly.pdbx_strand_id
1 'polypeptide(L)' 'MSQDKSKNLQDTFLNSVRKTKTPLTIFLVNGVKLQGIVTWFDNFCVLLRR' A
#
# COMPACT_ATOMS: atom_id res chain seq x y z
N MET A 1 -2.88 -22.95 19.79
CA MET A 1 -3.55 -21.63 19.82
C MET A 1 -3.21 -20.89 18.54
N SER A 2 -3.84 -21.25 17.43
CA SER A 2 -3.64 -20.60 16.14
C SER A 2 -4.49 -19.34 16.16
N GLN A 3 -3.88 -18.22 16.53
CA GLN A 3 -4.58 -16.94 16.58
C GLN A 3 -4.91 -16.57 15.13
N ASP A 4 -6.18 -16.74 14.74
CA ASP A 4 -6.78 -16.17 13.54
C ASP A 4 -6.67 -14.64 13.63
N LYS A 5 -5.45 -14.12 13.42
CA LYS A 5 -5.25 -12.74 13.04
C LYS A 5 -5.91 -12.63 11.69
N SER A 6 -7.15 -12.15 11.68
CA SER A 6 -7.74 -11.44 10.55
C SER A 6 -6.61 -10.65 9.90
N LYS A 7 -6.08 -11.18 8.79
CA LYS A 7 -4.88 -10.63 8.19
C LYS A 7 -5.25 -9.21 7.79
N ASN A 8 -4.56 -8.23 8.37
CA ASN A 8 -4.82 -6.83 8.09
C ASN A 8 -4.86 -6.65 6.56
N LEU A 9 -6.05 -6.30 6.05
CA LEU A 9 -6.32 -6.22 4.62
C LEU A 9 -5.38 -5.19 3.97
N GLN A 10 -5.11 -4.10 4.69
CA GLN A 10 -4.19 -3.05 4.28
C GLN A 10 -2.77 -3.61 4.08
N ASP A 11 -2.21 -4.28 5.09
CA ASP A 11 -0.85 -4.82 5.02
C ASP A 11 -0.73 -5.91 3.95
N THR A 12 -1.77 -6.72 3.79
CA THR A 12 -1.83 -7.77 2.77
C THR A 12 -1.85 -7.17 1.37
N PHE A 13 -2.68 -6.16 1.16
CA PHE A 13 -2.78 -5.45 -0.11
C PHE A 13 -1.48 -4.69 -0.43
N LEU A 14 -0.99 -3.86 0.49
CA LEU A 14 0.22 -3.05 0.31
C LEU A 14 1.47 -3.93 0.09
N ASN A 15 1.57 -5.08 0.76
CA ASN A 15 2.65 -6.02 0.49
C ASN A 15 2.52 -6.69 -0.88
N SER A 16 1.30 -7.04 -1.30
CA SER A 16 1.08 -7.64 -2.61
C SER A 16 1.54 -6.70 -3.73
N VAL A 17 1.02 -5.47 -3.74
CA VAL A 17 1.32 -4.46 -4.77
C VAL A 17 2.79 -4.02 -4.76
N ARG A 18 3.43 -3.96 -3.59
CA ARG A 18 4.88 -3.69 -3.46
C ARG A 18 5.72 -4.80 -4.08
N LYS A 19 5.39 -6.07 -3.80
CA LYS A 19 6.12 -7.23 -4.33
C LYS A 19 5.96 -7.37 -5.85
N THR A 20 4.75 -7.17 -6.37
CA THR A 20 4.47 -7.23 -7.81
C THR A 20 4.89 -5.97 -8.55
N LYS A 21 5.31 -4.91 -7.85
CA LYS A 21 5.65 -3.59 -8.39
C LYS A 21 4.51 -3.04 -9.27
N THR A 22 3.27 -3.28 -8.87
CA THR A 22 2.09 -2.85 -9.62
C THR A 22 1.97 -1.34 -9.59
N PRO A 23 1.83 -0.65 -10.75
CA PRO A 23 1.53 0.77 -10.78
C PRO A 23 0.16 1.07 -10.16
N LEU A 24 0.11 2.02 -9.24
CA LEU A 24 -1.10 2.46 -8.55
C LEU A 24 -1.36 3.94 -8.80
N THR A 25 -2.64 4.31 -8.70
CA THR A 25 -3.08 5.71 -8.61
C THR A 25 -3.60 5.96 -7.20
N ILE A 26 -2.99 6.90 -6.48
CA ILE A 26 -3.38 7.29 -5.11
C ILE A 26 -4.09 8.65 -5.19
N PHE A 27 -5.30 8.72 -4.65
CA PHE A 27 -6.07 9.95 -4.55
C PHE A 27 -5.90 10.53 -3.15
N LEU A 28 -5.39 11.76 -3.08
CA LEU A 28 -5.30 12.51 -1.83
C LEU A 28 -6.66 13.15 -1.53
N VAL A 29 -6.94 13.41 -0.25
CA VAL A 29 -8.20 14.01 0.21
C VAL A 29 -8.48 15.39 -0.40
N ASN A 30 -7.43 16.11 -0.81
CA ASN A 30 -7.54 17.40 -1.51
C ASN A 30 -7.81 17.27 -3.02
N GLY A 31 -7.97 16.04 -3.54
CA GLY A 31 -8.27 15.77 -4.95
C GLY A 31 -7.05 15.58 -5.85
N VAL A 32 -5.82 15.75 -5.36
CA VAL A 32 -4.61 15.48 -6.14
C VAL A 32 -4.46 13.98 -6.39
N LYS A 33 -4.10 13.60 -7.62
CA LYS A 33 -3.76 12.21 -7.99
C LYS A 33 -2.25 12.02 -8.08
N LEU A 34 -1.74 10.99 -7.42
CA LEU A 34 -0.35 10.53 -7.53
C LEU A 34 -0.32 9.20 -8.26
N GLN A 35 0.67 8.98 -9.11
CA GLN A 35 0.84 7.73 -9.84
C GLN A 35 2.26 7.21 -9.64
N GLY A 36 2.37 5.91 -9.37
CA GLY A 36 3.67 5.27 -9.15
C GLY A 36 3.55 3.88 -8.54
N ILE A 37 4.66 3.35 -8.07
CA ILE A 37 4.79 2.03 -7.46
C ILE A 37 5.16 2.21 -5.98
N VAL A 38 4.50 1.46 -5.11
CA VAL A 38 4.84 1.43 -3.68
C VAL A 38 6.14 0.67 -3.49
N THR A 39 7.18 1.33 -2.96
CA THR A 39 8.47 0.69 -2.66
C THR A 39 8.59 0.30 -1.19
N TRP A 40 7.94 1.03 -0.30
CA TRP A 40 7.95 0.79 1.16
C TRP A 40 6.72 1.43 1.82
N PHE A 41 6.35 0.96 3.02
CA PHE A 41 5.28 1.57 3.82
C PHE A 41 5.43 1.19 5.30
N ASP A 42 4.81 2.00 6.17
CA ASP A 42 4.56 1.71 7.58
C ASP A 42 3.09 2.04 7.93
N ASN A 43 2.78 2.14 9.23
CA ASN A 43 1.42 2.38 9.71
C ASN A 43 0.86 3.76 9.33
N PHE A 44 1.69 4.74 8.97
CA PHE A 44 1.29 6.13 8.73
C PHE A 44 1.65 6.63 7.32
N CYS A 45 2.71 6.08 6.73
CA CYS A 45 3.33 6.60 5.52
C CYS A 45 3.54 5.52 4.46
N VAL A 46 3.49 5.95 3.19
CA VAL A 46 3.79 5.13 2.02
C VAL A 46 4.86 5.82 1.18
N LEU A 47 5.91 5.08 0.83
CA LEU A 47 6.94 5.55 -0.10
C LEU A 47 6.53 5.16 -1.53
N LEU A 48 6.21 6.18 -2.33
CA LEU A 48 5.80 6.05 -3.73
C LEU A 48 6.94 6.46 -4.64
N ARG A 49 7.29 5.61 -5.62
CA ARG A 49 8.28 5.90 -6.66
C ARG A 49 7.63 5.97 -8.03
N ARG A 50 7.99 6.96 -8.84
CA ARG A 50 7.60 7.01 -10.25
C ARG A 50 8.50 6.14 -11.13
#